data_AF-A0AAN9FLF7-F1
#
_entry.id   AF-A0AAN9FLF7-F1
#
_cell.length_a   1.000
_cell.length_b   1.000
_cell.length_c   1.000
_cell.angle_alpha   90.00
_cell.angle_beta   90.00
_cell.angle_gamma   90.00
#
_symmetry.space_group_name_H-M   'P 1'
#
loop_
_entity.id
_entity.type
_entity.pdbx_description
1 polymer ?
#
loop_
_entity_poly.entity_id
_entity_poly.type
_entity_poly.pdbx_seq_one_letter_code
_entity_poly.pdbx_strand_id
1 'polypeptide(L)'
;MKLTIELDDLPSYLEIQTQFYLTKYKKLRRWSQEKTLAPPSFDDNGYGLEAREEELGLFLAVDIRFSIFLLLCFSFSLAKIVSAMSGESASAIHKGQVDLLDFIDWSGVECLNQNTTHSLPNAIKQGYREDDGLHLESDADEQLLLYIPFTQVVKLHSIVIKGPEDEGPKTVKLFSNKEHMGFSNVNDFPPSDVAVLSEVNLKGKPVLLKYVKFQNVRSLTIFIEDNQTGSETTKVQKILLNGSTVETTDMKGLKKIEDH
;
A
#
# COMPACT_ATOMS: atom_id res chain seq x y z
N MET A 1 24.78 -7.48 -10.67
CA MET A 1 24.32 -7.96 -9.35
C MET A 1 23.37 -6.92 -8.78
N LYS A 2 22.06 -7.15 -8.88
CA LYS A 2 21.05 -6.35 -8.19
C LYS A 2 21.00 -6.88 -6.76
N LEU A 3 21.44 -6.09 -5.79
CA LEU A 3 21.25 -6.36 -4.37
C LEU A 3 19.78 -6.04 -4.05
N THR A 4 18.97 -7.08 -3.97
CA THR A 4 17.64 -7.03 -3.34
C THR A 4 17.90 -6.85 -1.85
N ILE A 5 17.53 -5.70 -1.30
CA ILE A 5 17.58 -5.43 0.13
C ILE A 5 16.28 -5.99 0.70
N GLU A 6 16.39 -7.07 1.48
CA GLU A 6 15.26 -7.66 2.21
C GLU A 6 14.81 -6.69 3.32
N LEU A 7 13.49 -6.60 3.53
CA LEU A 7 12.84 -5.66 4.44
C LEU A 7 13.15 -5.91 5.93
N ASP A 8 13.86 -6.99 6.26
CA ASP A 8 14.29 -7.33 7.63
C ASP A 8 15.62 -6.65 8.06
N ASP A 9 16.35 -6.01 7.13
CA ASP A 9 17.66 -5.36 7.41
C ASP A 9 17.55 -3.85 7.73
N LEU A 10 16.36 -3.26 7.67
CA LEU A 10 16.11 -1.85 7.96
C LEU A 10 16.49 -1.37 9.38
N PRO A 11 16.28 -2.17 10.47
CA PRO A 11 16.70 -1.76 11.82
C PRO A 11 18.23 -1.60 11.93
N SER A 12 18.98 -2.46 11.24
CA SER A 12 20.44 -2.49 11.26
C SER A 12 21.05 -1.24 10.64
N TYR A 13 20.54 -0.77 9.50
CA TYR A 13 21.10 0.41 8.83
C TYR A 13 20.90 1.71 9.64
N LEU A 14 19.76 1.86 10.29
CA LEU A 14 19.44 3.05 11.10
C LEU A 14 20.26 3.07 12.41
N GLU A 15 20.48 1.92 13.04
CA GLU A 15 21.38 1.79 14.19
C GLU A 15 22.83 2.13 13.82
N ILE A 16 23.32 1.61 12.68
CA ILE A 16 24.69 1.88 12.20
C ILE A 16 24.90 3.37 11.93
N GLN A 17 23.94 4.05 11.28
CA GLN A 17 24.06 5.49 11.06
C GLN A 17 24.05 6.26 12.38
N THR A 18 23.15 5.92 13.30
CA THR A 18 23.02 6.62 14.58
C THR A 18 24.28 6.46 15.43
N GLN A 19 24.90 5.27 15.45
CA GLN A 19 26.17 5.01 16.12
C GLN A 19 27.35 5.77 15.50
N PHE A 20 27.39 5.90 14.16
CA PHE A 20 28.41 6.71 13.48
C PHE A 20 28.33 8.19 13.88
N TYR A 21 27.12 8.76 13.91
CA TYR A 21 26.91 10.15 14.31
C TYR A 21 27.21 10.39 15.80
N LEU A 22 26.79 9.48 16.70
CA LEU A 22 27.12 9.53 18.12
C LEU A 22 28.63 9.46 18.39
N THR A 23 29.35 8.64 17.63
CA THR A 23 30.81 8.50 17.76
C THR A 23 31.52 9.78 17.34
N LYS A 24 31.10 10.39 16.23
CA LYS A 24 31.63 11.68 15.76
C LYS A 24 31.35 12.80 16.78
N TYR A 25 30.16 12.81 17.38
CA TYR A 25 29.78 13.77 18.42
C TYR A 25 30.62 13.64 19.70
N LYS A 26 30.83 12.42 20.21
CA LYS A 26 31.67 12.17 21.39
C LYS A 26 33.12 12.67 21.17
N LYS A 27 33.63 12.56 19.94
CA LYS A 27 34.97 13.04 19.57
C LYS A 27 35.06 14.57 19.55
N LEU A 28 34.05 15.25 19.00
CA LEU A 28 33.97 16.72 19.02
C LEU A 28 33.84 17.27 20.44
N ARG A 29 33.04 16.63 21.30
CA ARG A 29 32.86 17.05 22.69
C ARG A 29 34.17 16.94 23.51
N ARG A 30 34.96 15.91 23.24
CA ARG A 30 36.26 15.70 23.90
C ARG A 30 37.29 16.75 23.44
N TRP A 31 37.32 17.07 22.15
CA TRP A 31 38.14 18.17 21.61
C TRP A 31 37.75 19.54 22.20
N SER A 32 36.45 19.77 22.39
CA SER A 32 35.93 20.98 23.05
C SER A 32 36.45 21.13 24.49
N GLN A 33 36.40 20.07 25.30
CA GLN A 33 36.85 20.15 26.70
C GLN A 33 38.37 20.29 26.84
N GLU A 34 39.13 19.73 25.90
CA GLU A 34 40.60 19.84 25.87
C GLU A 34 41.04 21.29 25.57
N LYS A 35 40.30 22.02 24.74
CA LYS A 35 40.55 23.45 24.49
C LYS A 35 40.16 24.37 25.66
N THR A 36 39.21 23.99 26.51
CA THR A 36 38.77 24.81 27.65
C THR A 36 39.75 24.77 28.85
N LEU A 37 40.67 23.81 28.89
CA LEU A 37 41.57 23.57 30.03
C LEU A 37 43.01 24.11 29.87
N ALA A 38 43.35 24.75 28.75
CA ALA A 38 44.66 25.38 28.58
C ALA A 38 44.72 26.72 29.35
N PRO A 39 45.68 26.93 30.28
CA PRO A 39 45.82 28.20 30.97
C PRO A 39 46.32 29.29 30.00
N PRO A 40 45.90 30.56 30.18
CA PRO A 40 46.29 31.64 29.29
C PRO A 40 47.77 32.00 29.47
N SER A 41 48.53 32.08 28.38
CA SER A 41 49.80 32.80 28.36
C SER A 41 49.51 34.31 28.36
N PHE A 42 49.99 35.01 29.37
CA PHE A 42 49.93 36.47 29.47
C PHE A 42 51.08 37.07 28.65
N ASP A 43 50.76 37.88 27.64
CA ASP A 43 51.71 38.80 27.02
C ASP A 43 51.38 40.24 27.48
N ASP A 44 52.42 40.98 27.89
CA ASP A 44 52.39 42.28 28.61
C ASP A 44 51.91 43.50 27.79
N ASN A 45 51.13 43.32 26.73
CA ASN A 45 50.65 44.43 25.90
C ASN A 45 49.11 44.50 25.89
N GLY A 46 48.53 45.00 27.00
CA GLY A 46 47.37 45.91 27.02
C GLY A 46 46.16 45.74 26.09
N TYR A 47 45.87 44.56 25.53
CA TYR A 47 44.67 44.27 24.74
C TYR A 47 43.94 43.05 25.33
N GLY A 48 43.35 43.24 26.51
CA GLY A 48 42.86 42.15 27.36
C GLY A 48 41.37 41.83 27.32
N LEU A 49 40.57 42.40 26.40
CA LEU A 49 39.09 42.23 26.45
C LEU A 49 38.39 41.95 25.11
N GLU A 50 39.04 42.05 23.94
CA GLU A 50 38.36 41.83 22.65
C GLU A 50 38.40 40.38 22.13
N ALA A 51 39.30 39.52 22.62
CA ALA A 51 39.39 38.13 22.14
C ALA A 51 38.40 37.15 22.81
N ARG A 52 37.57 37.60 23.77
CA ARG A 52 36.65 36.72 24.52
C ARG A 52 35.23 36.65 23.95
N GLU A 53 34.78 37.60 23.15
CA GLU A 53 33.42 37.58 22.58
C GLU A 53 33.33 36.77 21.27
N GLU A 54 34.38 36.78 20.44
CA GLU A 54 34.36 36.05 19.16
C GLU A 54 34.44 34.51 19.31
N GLU A 55 35.21 34.00 20.28
CA GLU A 55 35.35 32.56 20.54
C GLU A 55 34.08 31.94 21.16
N LEU A 56 33.37 32.69 22.03
CA LEU A 56 32.09 32.26 22.61
C LEU A 56 30.93 32.32 21.61
N GLY A 57 30.94 33.31 20.71
CA GLY A 57 29.97 33.43 19.61
C GLY A 57 30.08 32.28 18.61
N LEU A 58 31.30 31.83 18.29
CA LEU A 58 31.52 30.66 17.44
C LEU A 58 31.05 29.36 18.11
N PHE A 59 31.19 29.25 19.43
CA PHE A 59 30.74 28.09 20.21
C PHE A 59 29.21 27.95 20.23
N LEU A 60 28.50 29.05 20.51
CA LEU A 60 27.03 29.10 20.47
C LEU A 60 26.48 28.88 19.05
N ALA A 61 27.15 29.40 18.03
CA ALA A 61 26.75 29.21 16.64
C ALA A 61 26.90 27.75 16.17
N VAL A 62 27.92 27.03 16.64
CA VAL A 62 28.11 25.60 16.33
C VAL A 62 27.04 24.75 17.02
N ASP A 63 26.70 25.03 18.28
CA ASP A 63 25.67 24.29 19.02
C ASP A 63 24.25 24.54 18.48
N ILE A 64 23.91 25.78 18.13
CA ILE A 64 22.60 26.13 17.55
C ILE A 64 22.44 25.51 16.16
N ARG A 65 23.46 25.59 15.30
CA ARG A 65 23.40 24.98 13.96
C ARG A 65 23.34 23.45 14.02
N PHE A 66 23.98 22.83 15.02
CA PHE A 66 23.93 21.38 15.21
C PHE A 66 22.58 20.92 15.78
N SER A 67 21.99 21.67 16.70
CA SER A 67 20.65 21.40 17.24
C SER A 67 19.56 21.56 16.17
N ILE A 68 19.65 22.60 15.32
CA ILE A 68 18.77 22.79 14.16
C ILE A 68 18.95 21.66 13.14
N PHE A 69 20.18 21.21 12.89
CA PHE A 69 20.43 20.08 11.98
C PHE A 69 19.90 18.75 12.55
N LEU A 70 20.01 18.52 13.85
CA LEU A 70 19.47 17.34 14.51
C LEU A 70 17.93 17.35 14.48
N LEU A 71 17.29 18.50 14.74
CA LEU A 71 15.84 18.70 14.61
C LEU A 71 15.36 18.54 13.15
N LEU A 72 16.12 19.01 12.17
CA LEU A 72 15.84 18.81 10.75
C LEU A 72 15.98 17.33 10.35
N CYS A 73 17.00 16.64 10.84
CA CYS A 73 17.14 15.19 10.63
C CYS A 73 16.04 14.39 11.32
N PHE A 74 15.63 14.78 12.53
CA PHE A 74 14.55 14.13 13.26
C PHE A 74 13.19 14.36 12.58
N SER A 75 12.95 15.56 12.06
CA SER A 75 11.74 15.88 11.29
C SER A 75 11.72 15.23 9.91
N PHE A 76 12.86 15.09 9.22
CA PHE A 76 12.95 14.30 7.99
C PHE A 76 12.77 12.81 8.23
N SER A 77 13.28 12.29 9.35
CA SER A 77 13.06 10.90 9.77
C SER A 77 11.58 10.67 10.12
N LEU A 78 10.97 11.60 10.87
CA LEU A 78 9.53 11.57 11.13
C LEU A 78 8.71 11.69 9.85
N ALA A 79 9.10 12.53 8.90
CA ALA A 79 8.42 12.68 7.61
C ALA A 79 8.54 11.40 6.76
N LYS A 80 9.68 10.70 6.79
CA LYS A 80 9.81 9.38 6.17
C LYS A 80 8.99 8.30 6.89
N ILE A 81 8.92 8.34 8.22
CA ILE A 81 8.07 7.43 9.01
C ILE A 81 6.58 7.72 8.73
N VAL A 82 6.16 8.98 8.68
CA VAL A 82 4.78 9.37 8.33
C VAL A 82 4.47 9.04 6.87
N SER A 83 5.44 9.19 5.95
CA SER A 83 5.30 8.76 4.55
C SER A 83 5.29 7.23 4.40
N ALA A 84 5.92 6.49 5.32
CA ALA A 84 5.85 5.03 5.38
C ALA A 84 4.58 4.52 6.09
N MET A 85 4.02 5.32 7.01
CA MET A 85 2.77 5.03 7.72
C MET A 85 1.52 5.49 6.96
N SER A 86 1.67 6.42 6.01
CA SER A 86 0.70 6.62 4.94
C SER A 86 0.92 5.51 3.91
N GLY A 87 0.46 4.31 4.26
CA GLY A 87 0.41 3.17 3.36
C GLY A 87 -0.37 3.51 2.10
N GLU A 88 0.33 4.07 1.12
CA GLU A 88 -0.08 4.07 -0.27
C GLU A 88 -0.09 2.60 -0.69
N SER A 89 -1.22 1.94 -0.43
CA SER A 89 -1.58 0.66 -1.04
C SER A 89 -1.86 0.94 -2.52
N ALA A 90 -0.83 1.34 -3.25
CA ALA A 90 -0.86 1.55 -4.67
C ALA A 90 -0.77 0.16 -5.32
N SER A 91 -1.89 -0.55 -5.36
CA SER A 91 -2.19 -1.29 -6.59
C SER A 91 -1.94 -0.30 -7.73
N ALA A 92 -1.10 -0.63 -8.71
CA ALA A 92 -0.75 0.27 -9.79
C ALA A 92 -2.01 0.58 -10.63
N ILE A 93 -2.84 1.52 -10.16
CA ILE A 93 -4.05 1.95 -10.83
C ILE A 93 -3.57 2.77 -12.03
N HIS A 94 -3.86 2.27 -13.23
CA HIS A 94 -3.56 2.99 -14.46
C HIS A 94 -4.24 4.38 -14.42
N LYS A 95 -3.51 5.43 -14.82
CA LYS A 95 -3.97 6.84 -14.82
C LYS A 95 -5.42 6.95 -15.33
N GLY A 96 -6.34 7.31 -14.43
CA GLY A 96 -7.76 7.56 -14.75
C GLY A 96 -8.76 6.49 -14.27
N GLN A 97 -8.29 5.38 -13.68
CA GLN A 97 -9.16 4.42 -12.99
C GLN A 97 -9.18 4.72 -11.48
N VAL A 98 -10.26 4.33 -10.81
CA VAL A 98 -10.44 4.38 -9.36
C VAL A 98 -10.83 3.00 -8.86
N ASP A 99 -10.52 2.71 -7.60
CA ASP A 99 -11.01 1.51 -6.91
C ASP A 99 -12.52 1.66 -6.70
N LEU A 100 -13.29 0.67 -7.16
CA LEU A 100 -14.75 0.70 -7.09
C LEU A 100 -15.31 0.23 -5.74
N LEU A 101 -14.44 -0.12 -4.79
CA LEU A 101 -14.82 -0.63 -3.47
C LEU A 101 -15.80 0.29 -2.72
N ASP A 102 -15.60 1.60 -2.78
CA ASP A 102 -16.44 2.58 -2.08
C ASP A 102 -17.88 2.62 -2.64
N PHE A 103 -18.09 2.08 -3.84
CA PHE A 103 -19.39 2.01 -4.51
C PHE A 103 -20.06 0.65 -4.36
N ILE A 104 -19.47 -0.31 -3.65
CA ILE A 104 -20.06 -1.63 -3.41
C ILE A 104 -21.14 -1.52 -2.34
N ASP A 105 -22.31 -2.09 -2.61
CA ASP A 105 -23.39 -2.21 -1.63
C ASP A 105 -23.23 -3.50 -0.80
N TRP A 106 -22.55 -3.38 0.34
CA TRP A 106 -22.29 -4.49 1.26
C TRP A 106 -23.55 -5.17 1.80
N SER A 107 -24.71 -4.50 1.80
CA SER A 107 -25.96 -5.10 2.29
C SER A 107 -26.53 -6.15 1.33
N GLY A 108 -26.22 -6.04 0.04
CA GLY A 108 -26.67 -6.99 -0.99
C GLY A 108 -25.57 -7.91 -1.51
N VAL A 109 -24.36 -7.86 -0.95
CA VAL A 109 -23.27 -8.77 -1.33
C VAL A 109 -23.61 -10.19 -0.90
N GLU A 110 -23.59 -11.12 -1.85
CA GLU A 110 -23.82 -12.53 -1.59
C GLU A 110 -22.62 -13.35 -2.09
N CYS A 111 -22.29 -14.42 -1.40
CA CYS A 111 -21.27 -15.36 -1.85
C CYS A 111 -21.72 -16.78 -1.60
N LEU A 112 -21.70 -17.60 -2.64
CA LEU A 112 -22.02 -19.01 -2.59
C LEU A 112 -20.73 -19.84 -2.56
N ASN A 113 -20.78 -20.93 -1.80
CA ASN A 113 -19.66 -21.85 -1.55
C ASN A 113 -18.46 -21.22 -0.83
N GLN A 114 -18.65 -20.12 -0.09
CA GLN A 114 -17.61 -19.57 0.78
C GLN A 114 -17.51 -20.34 2.10
N ASN A 115 -16.30 -20.48 2.61
CA ASN A 115 -16.05 -21.01 3.94
C ASN A 115 -16.54 -20.01 5.02
N THR A 116 -17.18 -20.52 6.07
CA THR A 116 -17.68 -19.72 7.20
C THR A 116 -16.56 -19.01 7.97
N THR A 117 -15.35 -19.54 7.97
CA THR A 117 -14.16 -18.96 8.62
C THR A 117 -13.51 -17.85 7.76
N HIS A 118 -13.60 -18.02 6.44
CA HIS A 118 -12.88 -17.23 5.44
C HIS A 118 -13.87 -16.61 4.45
N SER A 119 -14.59 -15.58 4.89
CA SER A 119 -15.69 -14.97 4.13
C SER A 119 -15.24 -13.93 3.09
N LEU A 120 -16.11 -13.68 2.11
CA LEU A 120 -15.90 -12.73 1.01
C LEU A 120 -15.39 -11.32 1.42
N PRO A 121 -15.86 -10.69 2.52
CA PRO A 121 -15.38 -9.37 2.92
C PRO A 121 -13.87 -9.32 3.17
N ASN A 122 -13.24 -10.44 3.55
CA ASN A 122 -11.81 -10.51 3.79
C ASN A 122 -11.00 -10.25 2.51
N ALA A 123 -11.50 -10.73 1.37
CA ALA A 123 -10.81 -10.60 0.08
C ALA A 123 -11.07 -9.27 -0.65
N ILE A 124 -12.22 -8.62 -0.39
CA ILE A 124 -12.58 -7.35 -1.05
C ILE A 124 -12.20 -6.13 -0.21
N LYS A 125 -12.41 -6.18 1.12
CA LYS A 125 -12.32 -4.97 1.95
C LYS A 125 -10.87 -4.49 2.13
N GLN A 126 -10.67 -3.18 1.97
CA GLN A 126 -9.39 -2.51 2.23
C GLN A 126 -8.94 -2.72 3.67
N GLY A 127 -7.66 -3.03 3.87
CA GLY A 127 -7.08 -3.42 5.16
C GLY A 127 -6.94 -4.93 5.31
N TYR A 128 -8.04 -5.69 5.19
CA TYR A 128 -8.00 -7.15 5.29
C TYR A 128 -7.28 -7.81 4.12
N ARG A 129 -7.37 -7.20 2.93
CA ARG A 129 -6.69 -7.65 1.70
C ARG A 129 -5.15 -7.55 1.72
N GLU A 130 -4.56 -6.90 2.71
CA GLU A 130 -3.09 -6.76 2.86
C GLU A 130 -2.52 -7.76 3.89
N ASP A 131 -3.40 -8.47 4.61
CA ASP A 131 -3.01 -9.52 5.55
C ASP A 131 -3.08 -10.87 4.83
N ASP A 132 -1.92 -11.51 4.59
CA ASP A 132 -1.86 -12.82 3.93
C ASP A 132 -2.57 -13.93 4.74
N GLY A 133 -2.89 -13.69 6.01
CA GLY A 133 -3.70 -14.60 6.83
C GLY A 133 -5.20 -14.55 6.50
N LEU A 134 -5.69 -13.46 5.90
CA LEU A 134 -7.10 -13.26 5.59
C LEU A 134 -7.35 -13.44 4.09
N HIS A 135 -8.02 -14.54 3.77
CA HIS A 135 -8.39 -14.89 2.42
C HIS A 135 -9.85 -15.34 2.37
N LEU A 136 -10.38 -15.40 1.16
CA LEU A 136 -11.59 -16.13 0.81
C LEU A 136 -11.18 -17.55 0.43
N GLU A 137 -11.84 -18.54 1.00
CA GLU A 137 -11.64 -19.96 0.69
C GLU A 137 -12.99 -20.58 0.34
N SER A 138 -12.98 -21.56 -0.56
CA SER A 138 -14.15 -22.38 -0.83
C SER A 138 -14.37 -23.49 0.20
N ASP A 139 -15.63 -23.82 0.48
CA ASP A 139 -15.99 -24.78 1.54
C ASP A 139 -16.06 -26.23 1.04
N ALA A 140 -16.63 -26.45 -0.15
CA ALA A 140 -16.88 -27.80 -0.68
C ALA A 140 -16.04 -28.16 -1.91
N ASP A 141 -15.97 -27.25 -2.88
CA ASP A 141 -15.39 -27.49 -4.21
C ASP A 141 -14.62 -26.25 -4.67
N GLU A 142 -13.86 -26.33 -5.75
CA GLU A 142 -13.08 -25.23 -6.33
C GLU A 142 -13.94 -24.07 -6.88
N GLN A 143 -15.24 -24.31 -7.06
CA GLN A 143 -16.17 -23.37 -7.65
C GLN A 143 -16.65 -22.32 -6.64
N LEU A 144 -16.52 -21.05 -6.97
CA LEU A 144 -16.97 -19.94 -6.13
C LEU A 144 -17.84 -18.99 -6.94
N LEU A 145 -18.95 -18.53 -6.35
CA LEU A 145 -19.83 -17.54 -6.96
C LEU A 145 -20.00 -16.34 -6.03
N LEU A 146 -19.58 -15.17 -6.50
CA LEU A 146 -19.62 -13.92 -5.76
C LEU A 146 -20.58 -12.98 -6.48
N TYR A 147 -21.57 -12.46 -5.78
CA TYR A 147 -22.48 -11.45 -6.26
C TYR A 147 -22.21 -10.12 -5.54
N ILE A 148 -21.84 -9.11 -6.31
CA ILE A 148 -21.43 -7.80 -5.82
C ILE A 148 -22.33 -6.74 -6.47
N PRO A 149 -23.36 -6.25 -5.77
CA PRO A 149 -24.11 -5.09 -6.22
C PRO A 149 -23.34 -3.80 -5.96
N PHE A 150 -23.55 -2.81 -6.82
CA PHE A 150 -23.03 -1.45 -6.67
C PHE A 150 -24.17 -0.48 -6.33
N THR A 151 -23.88 0.50 -5.51
CA THR A 151 -24.81 1.58 -5.12
C THR A 151 -25.15 2.50 -6.29
N GLN A 152 -24.23 2.62 -7.25
CA GLN A 152 -24.39 3.42 -8.46
C GLN A 152 -23.87 2.68 -9.69
N VAL A 153 -24.21 3.20 -10.86
CA VAL A 153 -23.72 2.65 -12.13
C VAL A 153 -22.23 2.96 -12.29
N VAL A 154 -21.44 1.90 -12.46
CA VAL A 154 -19.99 1.97 -12.68
C VAL A 154 -19.60 1.40 -14.04
N LYS A 155 -18.45 1.84 -14.53
CA LYS A 155 -17.78 1.29 -15.71
C LYS A 155 -16.57 0.50 -15.26
N LEU A 156 -16.53 -0.78 -15.58
CA LEU A 156 -15.45 -1.65 -15.16
C LEU A 156 -14.41 -1.75 -16.28
N HIS A 157 -13.15 -1.44 -15.97
CA HIS A 157 -12.06 -1.46 -16.93
C HIS A 157 -11.10 -2.62 -16.70
N SER A 158 -10.69 -2.83 -15.45
CA SER A 158 -9.77 -3.92 -15.10
C SER A 158 -10.14 -4.55 -13.77
N ILE A 159 -9.76 -5.82 -13.62
CA ILE A 159 -9.91 -6.57 -12.39
C ILE A 159 -8.53 -7.08 -11.95
N VAL A 160 -8.27 -7.02 -10.65
CA VAL A 160 -7.06 -7.61 -10.06
C VAL A 160 -7.50 -8.71 -9.12
N ILE A 161 -6.97 -9.91 -9.30
CA ILE A 161 -7.24 -11.04 -8.42
C ILE A 161 -5.89 -11.61 -8.01
N LYS A 162 -5.60 -11.56 -6.71
CA LYS A 162 -4.42 -12.16 -6.08
C LYS A 162 -4.84 -13.45 -5.40
N GLY A 163 -4.02 -14.48 -5.54
CA GLY A 163 -4.18 -15.76 -4.85
C GLY A 163 -2.84 -16.50 -4.81
N PRO A 164 -2.74 -17.56 -3.99
CA PRO A 164 -1.58 -18.46 -4.03
C PRO A 164 -1.42 -19.07 -5.42
N GLU A 165 -0.20 -19.42 -5.81
CA GLU A 165 0.08 -19.99 -7.14
C GLU A 165 -0.57 -21.37 -7.30
N ASP A 166 -0.68 -22.15 -6.22
CA ASP A 166 -1.22 -23.52 -6.25
C ASP A 166 -2.76 -23.57 -6.22
N GLU A 167 -3.38 -22.82 -5.30
CA GLU A 167 -4.83 -22.84 -5.04
C GLU A 167 -5.55 -21.60 -5.60
N GLY A 168 -4.84 -20.78 -6.38
CA GLY A 168 -5.40 -19.56 -6.96
C GLY A 168 -6.40 -19.84 -8.08
N PRO A 169 -7.34 -18.93 -8.34
CA PRO A 169 -8.28 -19.06 -9.44
C PRO A 169 -7.57 -18.99 -10.80
N LYS A 170 -8.07 -19.76 -11.77
CA LYS A 170 -7.57 -19.79 -13.15
C LYS A 170 -8.59 -19.24 -14.12
N THR A 171 -9.78 -19.81 -14.11
CA THR A 171 -10.85 -19.41 -15.04
C THR A 171 -11.89 -18.60 -14.27
N VAL A 172 -11.98 -17.31 -14.56
CA VAL A 172 -12.95 -16.39 -13.93
C VAL A 172 -13.91 -15.85 -14.97
N LYS A 173 -15.18 -16.23 -14.85
CA LYS A 173 -16.29 -15.75 -15.68
C LYS A 173 -16.97 -14.57 -14.99
N LEU A 174 -17.20 -13.50 -15.73
CA LEU A 174 -17.79 -12.26 -15.23
C LEU A 174 -19.15 -12.03 -15.88
N PHE A 175 -20.14 -11.69 -15.07
CA PHE A 175 -21.49 -11.37 -15.53
C PHE A 175 -21.91 -10.02 -14.97
N SER A 176 -22.34 -9.12 -15.85
CA SER A 176 -22.79 -7.78 -15.48
C SER A 176 -24.31 -7.69 -15.53
N ASN A 177 -24.94 -7.04 -14.57
CA ASN A 177 -26.39 -6.80 -14.48
C ASN A 177 -27.22 -8.09 -14.49
N LYS A 178 -26.74 -9.10 -13.77
CA LYS A 178 -27.43 -10.37 -13.59
C LYS A 178 -27.58 -10.60 -12.10
N GLU A 179 -28.82 -10.56 -11.64
CA GLU A 179 -29.19 -10.84 -10.26
C GLU A 179 -29.50 -12.33 -10.12
N HIS A 180 -29.28 -12.90 -8.93
CA HIS A 180 -29.64 -14.29 -8.60
C HIS A 180 -29.05 -15.37 -9.54
N MET A 181 -27.78 -15.21 -9.91
CA MET A 181 -27.02 -16.27 -10.57
C MET A 181 -26.64 -17.36 -9.55
N GLY A 182 -26.84 -18.61 -9.92
CA GLY A 182 -26.47 -19.78 -9.13
C GLY A 182 -25.74 -20.80 -9.98
N PHE A 183 -25.09 -21.78 -9.35
CA PHE A 183 -24.30 -22.79 -10.05
C PHE A 183 -25.07 -23.57 -11.13
N SER A 184 -26.39 -23.72 -10.97
CA SER A 184 -27.25 -24.40 -11.93
C SER A 184 -27.50 -23.60 -13.22
N ASN A 185 -27.55 -22.26 -13.15
CA ASN A 185 -27.91 -21.40 -14.27
C ASN A 185 -26.72 -20.64 -14.87
N VAL A 186 -25.61 -20.52 -14.14
CA VAL A 186 -24.43 -19.74 -14.54
C VAL A 186 -23.80 -20.26 -15.85
N ASN A 187 -23.95 -21.56 -16.13
CA ASN A 187 -23.45 -22.18 -17.35
C ASN A 187 -24.38 -22.02 -18.55
N ASP A 188 -25.66 -21.71 -18.34
CA ASP A 188 -26.65 -21.50 -19.41
C ASP A 188 -26.55 -20.10 -20.01
N PHE A 189 -26.07 -19.13 -19.22
CA PHE A 189 -25.93 -17.75 -19.67
C PHE A 189 -24.53 -17.47 -20.23
N PRO A 190 -24.41 -16.75 -21.36
CA PRO A 190 -23.11 -16.36 -21.87
C PRO A 190 -22.46 -15.34 -20.92
N PRO A 191 -21.20 -15.56 -20.49
CA PRO A 191 -20.46 -14.58 -19.69
C PRO A 191 -20.24 -13.28 -20.45
N SER A 192 -20.31 -12.16 -19.73
CA SER A 192 -19.94 -10.85 -20.28
C SER A 192 -18.49 -10.90 -20.72
N ASP A 193 -17.60 -11.40 -19.86
CA ASP A 193 -16.21 -11.63 -20.19
C ASP A 193 -15.64 -12.82 -19.43
N VAL A 194 -14.57 -13.39 -19.96
CA VAL A 194 -13.87 -14.52 -19.36
C VAL A 194 -12.42 -14.11 -19.19
N ALA A 195 -11.99 -14.01 -17.93
CA ALA A 195 -10.64 -13.71 -17.55
C ALA A 195 -9.91 -15.03 -17.23
N VAL A 196 -8.89 -15.35 -18.03
CA VAL A 196 -7.97 -16.45 -17.73
C VAL A 196 -6.78 -15.86 -16.99
N LEU A 197 -6.66 -16.22 -15.72
CA LEU A 197 -5.60 -15.77 -14.83
C LEU A 197 -4.36 -16.63 -15.03
N SER A 198 -3.22 -15.95 -15.22
CA SER A 198 -1.89 -16.55 -15.19
C SER A 198 -1.20 -16.29 -13.85
N GLU A 199 -0.07 -16.96 -13.60
CA GLU A 199 0.78 -16.72 -12.42
C GLU A 199 1.13 -15.23 -12.22
N VAL A 200 1.29 -14.48 -13.31
CA VAL A 200 1.58 -13.05 -13.27
C VAL A 200 0.40 -12.24 -12.75
N ASN A 201 -0.83 -12.68 -13.05
CA ASN A 201 -2.04 -12.04 -12.56
C ASN A 201 -2.27 -12.34 -11.08
N LEU A 202 -1.97 -13.56 -10.64
CA LEU A 202 -2.02 -13.95 -9.23
C LEU A 202 -1.05 -13.14 -8.36
N LYS A 203 0.02 -12.59 -8.93
CA LYS A 203 0.94 -11.64 -8.27
C LYS A 203 0.38 -10.20 -8.15
N GLY A 204 -0.86 -9.97 -8.56
CA GLY A 204 -1.52 -8.66 -8.49
C GLY A 204 -1.45 -7.83 -9.77
N LYS A 205 -1.14 -8.44 -10.93
CA LYS A 205 -1.20 -7.72 -12.21
C LYS A 205 -2.66 -7.59 -12.69
N PRO A 206 -3.12 -6.35 -13.01
CA PRO A 206 -4.48 -6.13 -13.48
C PRO A 206 -4.75 -6.85 -14.81
N VAL A 207 -5.90 -7.51 -14.88
CA VAL A 207 -6.46 -8.10 -16.11
C VAL A 207 -7.38 -7.07 -16.74
N LEU A 208 -7.09 -6.73 -17.99
CA LEU A 208 -7.93 -5.85 -18.79
C LEU A 208 -9.17 -6.60 -19.25
N LEU A 209 -10.33 -6.02 -19.00
CA LEU A 209 -11.61 -6.58 -19.40
C LEU A 209 -12.16 -5.87 -20.62
N LYS A 210 -13.14 -6.48 -21.28
CA LYS A 210 -13.82 -5.90 -22.43
C LYS A 210 -14.74 -4.75 -22.02
N TYR A 211 -14.15 -3.58 -21.85
CA TYR A 211 -14.80 -2.33 -21.44
C TYR A 211 -16.13 -2.06 -22.16
N VAL A 212 -16.25 -2.39 -23.45
CA VAL A 212 -17.48 -2.22 -24.26
C VAL A 212 -18.70 -2.89 -23.62
N LYS A 213 -18.53 -4.03 -22.95
CA LYS A 213 -19.62 -4.75 -22.27
C LYS A 213 -19.89 -4.24 -20.85
N PHE A 214 -18.92 -3.57 -20.24
CA PHE A 214 -18.98 -3.07 -18.87
C PHE A 214 -19.12 -1.54 -18.79
N GLN A 215 -19.92 -0.95 -19.68
CA GLN A 215 -20.23 0.50 -19.67
C GLN A 215 -21.24 0.93 -18.61
N ASN A 216 -22.10 0.01 -18.17
CA ASN A 216 -23.21 0.29 -17.28
C ASN A 216 -23.39 -0.92 -16.37
N VAL A 217 -22.57 -1.02 -15.33
CA VAL A 217 -22.60 -2.14 -14.38
C VAL A 217 -23.26 -1.65 -13.10
N ARG A 218 -24.40 -2.26 -12.76
CA ARG A 218 -25.10 -2.09 -11.46
C ARG A 218 -24.83 -3.24 -10.52
N SER A 219 -24.66 -4.44 -11.06
CA SER A 219 -24.26 -5.62 -10.30
C SER A 219 -23.25 -6.42 -11.09
N LEU A 220 -22.29 -6.99 -10.38
CA LEU A 220 -21.26 -7.86 -10.95
C LEU A 220 -21.32 -9.20 -10.25
N THR A 221 -21.52 -10.26 -11.02
CA THR A 221 -21.31 -11.63 -10.56
C THR A 221 -19.96 -12.11 -11.06
N ILE A 222 -19.12 -12.59 -10.15
CA ILE A 222 -17.84 -13.22 -10.44
C ILE A 222 -18.02 -14.71 -10.16
N PHE A 223 -17.86 -15.53 -11.18
CA PHE A 223 -17.90 -16.99 -11.07
C PHE A 223 -16.51 -17.54 -11.36
N ILE A 224 -15.97 -18.27 -10.40
CA ILE A 224 -14.71 -18.98 -10.51
C ILE A 224 -15.04 -20.42 -10.81
N GLU A 225 -14.59 -20.91 -11.96
CA GLU A 225 -14.88 -22.26 -12.45
C GLU A 225 -13.78 -23.24 -12.07
N ASP A 226 -12.52 -22.84 -12.27
CA ASP A 226 -11.33 -23.68 -12.05
C ASP A 226 -10.24 -22.90 -11.32
N ASN A 227 -9.35 -23.64 -10.65
CA ASN A 227 -8.10 -23.16 -10.09
C ASN A 227 -6.88 -23.54 -10.97
N GLN A 228 -5.69 -23.11 -10.57
CA GLN A 228 -4.47 -23.32 -11.37
C GLN A 228 -4.08 -24.80 -11.47
N THR A 229 -4.08 -25.50 -10.33
CA THR A 229 -3.47 -26.83 -10.16
C THR A 229 -4.49 -27.98 -10.10
N GLY A 230 -5.79 -27.68 -10.15
CA GLY A 230 -6.86 -28.68 -9.97
C GLY A 230 -7.04 -29.09 -8.50
N SER A 231 -6.76 -28.20 -7.56
CA SER A 231 -6.98 -28.44 -6.12
C SER A 231 -8.48 -28.57 -5.80
N GLU A 232 -8.82 -29.18 -4.67
CA GLU A 232 -10.23 -29.32 -4.23
C GLU A 232 -10.83 -28.01 -3.72
N THR A 233 -9.97 -27.07 -3.30
CA THR A 233 -10.38 -25.75 -2.82
C THR A 233 -9.72 -24.63 -3.62
N THR A 234 -10.39 -23.48 -3.66
CA THR A 234 -9.86 -22.27 -4.28
C THR A 234 -9.70 -21.18 -3.23
N LYS A 235 -8.51 -20.59 -3.20
CA LYS A 235 -8.16 -19.48 -2.31
C LYS A 235 -7.98 -18.19 -3.08
N VAL A 236 -8.66 -17.14 -2.62
CA VAL A 236 -8.56 -15.79 -3.16
C VAL A 236 -8.16 -14.84 -2.05
N GLN A 237 -6.96 -14.28 -2.13
CA GLN A 237 -6.45 -13.36 -1.12
C GLN A 237 -7.02 -11.96 -1.29
N LYS A 238 -7.08 -11.48 -2.54
CA LYS A 238 -7.39 -10.07 -2.81
C LYS A 238 -8.09 -9.89 -4.15
N ILE A 239 -9.20 -9.16 -4.14
CA ILE A 239 -9.96 -8.78 -5.34
C ILE A 239 -10.04 -7.26 -5.40
N LEU A 240 -9.64 -6.67 -6.53
CA LEU A 240 -9.82 -5.24 -6.80
C LEU A 240 -10.55 -5.05 -8.10
N LEU A 241 -11.52 -4.15 -8.08
CA LEU A 241 -12.32 -3.77 -9.23
C LEU A 241 -11.95 -2.34 -9.60
N ASN A 242 -11.22 -2.18 -10.70
CA ASN A 242 -10.77 -0.88 -11.17
C ASN A 242 -11.68 -0.39 -12.29
N GLY A 243 -12.14 0.84 -12.16
CA GLY A 243 -13.09 1.40 -13.11
C GLY A 243 -13.27 2.90 -12.98
N SER A 244 -14.37 3.40 -13.51
CA SER A 244 -14.81 4.79 -13.38
C SER A 244 -16.31 4.84 -13.19
N THR A 245 -16.83 5.89 -12.56
CA THR A 245 -18.28 6.06 -12.39
C THR A 245 -18.89 6.70 -13.65
N VAL A 246 -20.15 6.37 -13.95
CA VAL A 246 -20.91 7.01 -15.04
C VAL A 246 -21.48 8.32 -14.51
N GLU A 247 -20.64 9.36 -14.44
CA GLU A 247 -21.01 10.76 -14.19
C GLU A 247 -22.05 11.01 -13.08
N THR A 248 -21.58 11.11 -11.84
CA THR A 248 -22.01 12.18 -10.94
C THR A 248 -20.76 12.86 -10.39
N THR A 249 -20.78 14.19 -10.41
CA THR A 249 -19.71 15.10 -10.01
C THR A 249 -19.35 14.96 -8.52
N ASP A 250 -18.61 13.92 -8.13
CA ASP A 250 -18.09 13.80 -6.76
C ASP A 250 -16.66 14.35 -6.64
N MET A 251 -16.59 15.63 -6.29
CA MET A 251 -15.36 16.41 -6.01
C MET A 251 -14.62 15.98 -4.72
N LYS A 252 -14.77 14.74 -4.23
CA LYS A 252 -14.18 14.30 -2.95
C LYS A 252 -12.76 13.71 -3.07
N GLY A 253 -12.23 13.55 -4.28
CA GLY A 253 -10.95 12.87 -4.52
C GLY A 253 -9.72 13.77 -4.75
N LEU A 254 -9.85 15.10 -4.80
CA LEU A 254 -8.69 15.99 -4.89
C LEU A 254 -8.17 16.26 -3.48
N LYS A 255 -7.34 15.36 -2.95
CA LYS A 255 -6.47 15.69 -1.81
C LYS A 255 -5.60 16.88 -2.23
N LYS A 256 -5.93 18.03 -1.66
CA LYS A 256 -5.28 19.33 -1.72
C LYS A 256 -3.75 19.14 -1.66
N ILE A 257 -3.07 19.47 -2.76
CA ILE A 257 -1.63 19.68 -2.75
C ILE A 257 -1.46 21.02 -2.03
N GLU A 258 -1.12 20.99 -0.74
CA GLU A 258 -0.73 22.20 -0.02
C GLU A 258 0.73 22.50 -0.40
N ASP A 259 0.89 23.36 -1.42
CA ASP A 259 2.15 24.05 -1.67
C ASP A 259 2.33 25.11 -0.57
N HIS A 260 3.36 24.94 0.25
CA HIS A 260 3.90 26.01 1.08
C HIS A 260 5.43 25.94 1.17
#